data_AF-A0ABD6ET05-F1
#
_entry.id   AF-A0ABD6ET05-F1
#
_cell.length_a   1.000
_cell.length_b   1.000
_cell.length_c   1.000
_cell.angle_alpha   90.00
_cell.angle_beta   90.00
_cell.angle_gamma   90.00
#
_symmetry.space_group_name_H-M   'P 1'
#
loop_
_entity.id
_entity.type
_entity.pdbx_description
1 polymer ?
#
loop_
_entity_poly.entity_id
_entity_poly.type
_entity_poly.pdbx_seq_one_letter_code
_entity_poly.pdbx_strand_id
1 'polypeptide(L)'
;MLRQVVDLTTRLYYYIFDRFIIYPLLRMLYTKFNCRFLNLGYLPEISDGKVNTLVEQLNENIDMRPHVYLYEKVLSLCPMYPNFAGMNVLEIGCGQGGGIEWIKQYVRVIFDIN
;
A
#
# COMPACT_ATOMS: atom_id res chain seq x y z
N MET A 1 -22.88 22.67 16.11
CA MET A 1 -23.17 21.61 17.10
C MET A 1 -23.72 20.34 16.45
N LEU A 2 -24.91 20.34 15.82
CA LEU A 2 -25.47 19.12 15.19
C LEU A 2 -24.51 18.45 14.19
N ARG A 3 -23.91 19.23 13.27
CA ARG A 3 -22.93 18.73 12.30
C ARG A 3 -21.71 18.06 12.97
N GLN A 4 -21.17 18.68 14.01
CA GLN A 4 -20.02 18.13 14.74
C GLN A 4 -20.38 16.82 15.45
N VAL A 5 -21.59 16.72 16.01
CA VAL A 5 -22.09 15.48 16.62
C VAL A 5 -22.22 14.39 15.55
N VAL A 6 -22.81 14.70 14.39
CA VAL A 6 -22.93 13.75 13.28
C VAL A 6 -21.56 13.30 12.78
N ASP A 7 -20.61 14.21 12.62
CA ASP A 7 -19.25 13.90 12.19
C ASP A 7 -18.53 12.99 13.21
N LEU A 8 -18.70 13.27 14.51
CA LEU A 8 -18.15 12.45 15.59
C LEU A 8 -18.78 11.06 15.64
N THR A 9 -20.10 10.96 15.55
CA THR A 9 -20.79 9.66 15.56
C THR A 9 -20.43 8.83 14.33
N THR A 10 -20.26 9.48 13.17
CA THR A 10 -19.85 8.81 11.94
C THR A 10 -18.42 8.29 12.06
N ARG A 11 -17.50 9.10 12.58
CA ARG A 11 -16.11 8.68 12.84
C ARG A 11 -16.05 7.52 13.84
N LEU A 12 -16.84 7.57 14.90
CA LEU A 12 -16.92 6.50 15.89
C LEU A 12 -17.48 5.21 15.27
N TYR A 13 -18.51 5.31 14.44
CA TYR A 13 -19.08 4.18 13.71
C TYR A 13 -18.01 3.48 12.85
N TYR A 14 -17.30 4.23 12.00
CA TYR A 14 -16.25 3.65 11.16
C TYR A 14 -15.11 3.05 12.00
N TYR A 15 -14.71 3.74 13.07
CA TYR A 15 -13.69 3.22 13.99
C TYR A 15 -14.08 1.86 14.60
N ILE A 16 -15.34 1.71 15.05
CA ILE A 16 -15.85 0.45 15.61
C ILE A 16 -15.93 -0.60 14.51
N PHE A 17 -16.53 -0.25 13.37
CA PHE A 17 -16.73 -1.15 12.24
C PHE A 17 -15.39 -1.71 11.73
N ASP A 18 -14.39 -0.86 11.51
CA ASP A 18 -13.08 -1.28 11.00
C ASP A 18 -12.41 -2.26 11.97
N ARG A 19 -12.40 -1.93 13.27
CA ARG A 19 -11.66 -2.69 14.29
C ARG A 19 -12.31 -4.00 14.70
N PHE A 20 -13.64 -4.02 14.76
CA PHE A 20 -14.38 -5.17 15.26
C PHE A 20 -14.99 -6.04 14.16
N ILE A 21 -15.11 -5.53 12.93
CA ILE A 21 -15.71 -6.27 11.82
C ILE A 21 -14.68 -6.48 10.70
N ILE A 22 -14.15 -5.41 10.10
CA ILE A 22 -13.31 -5.55 8.90
C ILE A 22 -11.98 -6.26 9.19
N TYR A 23 -11.17 -5.80 10.15
CA TYR A 23 -9.87 -6.42 10.40
C TYR A 23 -9.97 -7.89 10.86
N PRO A 24 -10.91 -8.27 11.74
CA PRO A 24 -11.14 -9.69 12.04
C PRO A 24 -11.52 -10.52 10.81
N LEU A 25 -12.42 -10.01 9.96
CA LEU A 25 -12.80 -10.70 8.72
C LEU A 25 -11.61 -10.88 7.77
N LEU A 26 -10.82 -9.83 7.55
CA LEU A 26 -9.61 -9.91 6.72
C LEU A 26 -8.62 -10.95 7.27
N ARG A 27 -8.46 -11.02 8.60
CA ARG A 27 -7.62 -12.04 9.24
C ARG A 27 -8.15 -13.46 9.00
N MET A 28 -9.46 -13.66 9.11
CA MET A 28 -10.08 -14.96 8.84
C MET A 28 -9.92 -15.37 7.38
N LEU A 29 -10.12 -14.44 6.44
CA LEU A 29 -9.93 -14.67 5.01
C LEU A 29 -8.49 -15.03 4.68
N TYR A 30 -7.51 -14.28 5.22
CA TYR A 30 -6.10 -14.60 5.07
C TYR A 30 -5.80 -16.02 5.54
N THR A 31 -6.27 -16.40 6.74
CA THR A 31 -6.00 -17.72 7.32
C THR A 31 -6.65 -18.84 6.49
N LYS A 32 -7.84 -18.61 5.94
CA LYS A 32 -8.61 -19.62 5.22
C LYS A 32 -8.18 -19.80 3.76
N PHE A 33 -7.85 -18.70 3.09
CA PHE A 33 -7.59 -18.69 1.64
C PHE A 33 -6.14 -18.36 1.29
N ASN A 34 -5.28 -18.11 2.29
CA ASN A 34 -3.91 -17.65 2.12
C ASN A 34 -3.80 -16.39 1.25
N CYS A 35 -4.82 -15.52 1.30
CA CYS A 35 -4.86 -14.28 0.53
C CYS A 35 -4.25 -13.12 1.32
N ARG A 36 -3.23 -12.47 0.76
CA ARG A 36 -2.60 -11.30 1.37
C ARG A 36 -3.24 -10.04 0.80
N PHE A 37 -3.75 -9.20 1.70
CA PHE A 37 -4.36 -7.93 1.32
C PHE A 37 -3.27 -6.86 1.18
N LEU A 38 -3.31 -6.15 0.06
CA LEU A 38 -2.51 -4.94 -0.15
C LEU A 38 -3.29 -3.72 0.36
N ASN A 39 -2.56 -2.64 0.63
CA ASN A 39 -3.17 -1.33 0.85
C ASN A 39 -4.02 -0.92 -0.36
N LEU A 40 -5.04 -0.09 -0.13
CA LEU A 40 -5.77 0.57 -1.21
C LEU A 40 -4.76 1.29 -2.10
N GLY A 41 -4.79 1.01 -3.41
CA GLY A 41 -3.83 1.57 -4.35
C GLY A 41 -3.92 3.09 -4.46
N TYR A 42 -2.98 3.66 -5.20
CA TYR A 42 -2.87 5.09 -5.46
C TYR A 42 -3.26 5.38 -6.91
N LEU A 43 -4.04 6.44 -7.10
CA LEU A 43 -4.31 7.00 -8.41
C LEU A 43 -3.30 8.13 -8.64
N PRO A 44 -2.42 8.03 -9.65
CA PRO A 44 -1.39 9.03 -9.89
C PRO A 44 -1.95 10.39 -10.29
N GLU A 45 -1.25 11.44 -9.88
CA GLU A 45 -1.50 12.81 -10.33
C GLU A 45 -0.63 13.17 -11.54
N ILE A 46 -0.96 14.26 -12.24
CA ILE A 46 -0.16 14.76 -13.37
C ILE A 46 1.28 15.11 -12.92
N SER A 47 1.44 15.52 -11.66
CA SER A 47 2.73 15.84 -11.04
C SER A 47 3.63 14.62 -10.84
N ASP A 48 3.11 13.40 -10.95
CA ASP A 48 3.82 12.13 -10.71
C ASP A 48 4.54 11.58 -11.97
N GLY A 49 4.85 12.44 -12.94
CA GLY A 49 5.33 12.02 -14.28
C GLY A 49 6.45 10.99 -14.30
N LYS A 50 7.43 11.04 -13.37
CA LYS A 50 8.50 10.02 -13.27
C LYS A 50 7.99 8.65 -12.80
N VAL A 51 7.08 8.65 -11.82
CA VAL A 51 6.44 7.44 -11.29
C VAL A 51 5.57 6.80 -12.39
N ASN A 52 4.84 7.62 -13.15
CA ASN A 52 4.01 7.13 -14.27
C ASN A 52 4.84 6.37 -15.31
N THR A 53 5.97 6.91 -15.73
CA THR A 53 6.83 6.23 -16.72
C THR A 53 7.37 4.90 -16.21
N LEU A 54 7.76 4.81 -14.93
CA LEU A 54 8.24 3.56 -14.32
C LEU A 54 7.14 2.50 -14.22
N VAL A 55 5.94 2.90 -13.79
CA VAL A 55 4.80 1.99 -13.70
C VAL A 55 4.30 1.53 -15.06
N GLU A 56 4.39 2.37 -16.10
CA GLU A 56 4.08 1.98 -17.49
C GLU A 56 5.08 0.99 -18.09
N GLN A 57 6.35 1.05 -17.67
CA GLN A 57 7.39 0.10 -18.10
C GLN A 57 7.23 -1.28 -17.45
N LEU A 58 6.71 -1.32 -16.22
CA LEU A 58 6.28 -2.54 -15.57
C LEU A 58 5.03 -3.02 -16.31
N ASN A 59 5.21 -4.02 -17.18
CA ASN A 59 4.14 -4.63 -17.98
C ASN A 59 3.19 -5.48 -17.12
N GLU A 60 2.75 -4.93 -15.99
CA GLU A 60 1.87 -5.55 -15.01
C GLU A 60 0.41 -5.46 -15.44
N ASN A 61 -0.38 -6.43 -14.95
CA ASN A 61 -1.83 -6.43 -15.11
C ASN A 61 -2.42 -5.09 -14.67
N ILE A 62 -3.40 -4.60 -15.42
CA ILE A 62 -4.04 -3.30 -15.19
C ILE A 62 -4.58 -3.17 -13.75
N ASP A 63 -5.02 -4.29 -13.17
CA ASP A 63 -5.59 -4.37 -11.81
C ASP A 63 -4.54 -4.15 -10.71
N MET A 64 -3.25 -4.39 -11.00
CA MET A 64 -2.17 -4.24 -10.02
C MET A 64 -1.58 -2.82 -10.02
N ARG A 65 -1.74 -2.07 -11.12
CA ARG A 65 -1.13 -0.74 -11.29
C ARG A 65 -1.37 0.21 -10.12
N PRO A 66 -2.58 0.31 -9.53
CA PRO A 66 -2.79 1.20 -8.40
C PRO A 66 -1.90 0.85 -7.20
N HIS A 67 -1.63 -0.44 -6.97
CA HIS A 67 -0.74 -0.86 -5.90
C HIS A 67 0.72 -0.55 -6.22
N VAL A 68 1.15 -0.78 -7.46
CA VAL A 68 2.49 -0.37 -7.93
C VAL A 68 2.69 1.13 -7.72
N TYR A 69 1.72 1.93 -8.18
CA TYR A 69 1.71 3.38 -8.01
C TYR A 69 1.86 3.80 -6.56
N LEU A 70 1.17 3.13 -5.64
CA LEU A 70 1.25 3.43 -4.23
C LEU A 70 2.67 3.22 -3.70
N TYR A 71 3.24 2.04 -3.91
CA TYR A 71 4.56 1.71 -3.34
C TYR A 71 5.67 2.51 -4.02
N GLU A 72 5.62 2.69 -5.33
CA GLU A 72 6.57 3.53 -6.08
C GLU A 72 6.53 4.97 -5.58
N LYS A 73 5.32 5.55 -5.42
CA LYS A 73 5.16 6.89 -4.88
C LYS A 73 5.73 6.99 -3.46
N VAL A 74 5.38 6.06 -2.57
CA VAL A 74 5.87 6.06 -1.19
C VAL A 74 7.39 5.96 -1.12
N LEU A 75 7.99 5.07 -1.91
CA LEU A 75 9.44 4.89 -1.96
C LEU A 75 10.13 6.12 -2.55
N SER A 76 9.55 6.75 -3.57
CA SER A 76 10.08 7.98 -4.20
C SER A 76 10.18 9.17 -3.26
N LEU A 77 9.42 9.18 -2.15
CA LEU A 77 9.50 10.20 -1.11
C LEU A 77 10.72 10.01 -0.19
N CYS A 78 11.37 8.84 -0.21
CA CYS A 78 12.58 8.61 0.54
C CYS A 78 13.78 9.30 -0.15
N PRO A 79 14.59 10.12 0.55
CA PRO A 79 15.77 10.75 -0.05
C PRO A 79 16.80 9.77 -0.61
N MET A 80 16.81 8.54 -0.11
CA MET A 80 17.71 7.48 -0.55
C MET A 80 17.24 6.77 -1.82
N TYR A 81 16.00 7.04 -2.27
CA TYR A 81 15.47 6.45 -3.48
C TYR A 81 16.32 6.81 -4.71
N PRO A 82 16.67 5.86 -5.59
CA PRO A 82 16.26 4.47 -5.58
C PRO A 82 17.16 3.47 -4.82
N ASN A 83 18.26 3.93 -4.26
CA ASN A 83 19.30 3.07 -3.71
C ASN A 83 19.07 2.76 -2.22
N PHE A 84 18.57 1.55 -1.96
CA PHE A 84 18.38 1.01 -0.61
C PHE A 84 19.45 -0.02 -0.20
N ALA A 85 20.59 -0.09 -0.90
CA ALA A 85 21.62 -1.08 -0.64
C ALA A 85 22.11 -1.01 0.82
N GLY A 86 22.13 -2.17 1.49
CA GLY A 86 22.53 -2.30 2.90
C GLY A 86 21.54 -1.73 3.92
N MET A 87 20.35 -1.30 3.49
CA MET A 87 19.31 -0.78 4.40
C MET A 87 18.32 -1.86 4.81
N ASN A 88 17.75 -1.71 6.01
CA ASN A 88 16.62 -2.51 6.47
C ASN A 88 15.32 -1.73 6.25
N VAL A 89 14.34 -2.37 5.61
CA VAL A 89 13.01 -1.78 5.37
C VAL A 89 12.05 -2.23 6.49
N LEU A 90 11.40 -1.25 7.13
CA LEU A 90 10.33 -1.48 8.11
C LEU A 90 9.01 -0.92 7.57
N GLU A 91 8.02 -1.78 7.41
CA GLU A 91 6.65 -1.37 7.06
C GLU A 91 5.80 -1.31 8.34
N ILE A 92 5.39 -0.10 8.73
CA ILE A 92 4.53 0.12 9.89
C ILE A 92 3.07 -0.11 9.48
N GLY A 93 2.35 -0.95 10.23
CA GLY A 93 0.97 -1.29 9.88
C GLY A 93 0.86 -2.24 8.69
N CYS A 94 1.88 -3.08 8.47
CA CYS A 94 1.99 -4.01 7.34
C CYS A 94 0.88 -5.09 7.24
N GLY A 95 -0.01 -5.17 8.23
CA GLY A 95 -1.08 -6.16 8.27
C GLY A 95 -0.55 -7.59 8.20
N GLN A 96 -0.81 -8.27 7.09
CA GLN A 96 -0.33 -9.64 6.82
C GLN A 96 0.96 -9.66 5.98
N GLY A 97 1.62 -8.51 5.79
CA GLY A 97 2.89 -8.40 5.07
C GLY A 97 2.77 -8.40 3.54
N GLY A 98 1.60 -8.04 3.00
CA GLY A 98 1.41 -7.97 1.54
C GLY A 98 2.29 -6.93 0.87
N GLY A 99 2.45 -5.75 1.49
CA GLY A 99 3.26 -4.67 0.95
C GLY A 99 4.74 -5.00 0.89
N ILE A 100 5.31 -5.48 2.00
CA ILE A 100 6.71 -5.89 2.03
C ILE A 100 7.02 -7.06 1.07
N GLU A 101 6.08 -7.99 0.86
CA GLU A 101 6.26 -9.05 -0.14
C GLU A 101 6.28 -8.48 -1.56
N TRP A 102 5.36 -7.56 -1.87
CA TRP A 102 5.33 -6.88 -3.15
C TRP A 102 6.64 -6.12 -3.40
N ILE A 103 7.12 -5.36 -2.42
CA ILE A 103 8.41 -4.66 -2.47
C ILE A 103 9.54 -5.64 -2.80
N LYS A 104 9.61 -6.78 -2.11
CA LYS A 104 10.65 -7.79 -2.38
C LYS A 104 10.60 -8.36 -3.79
N GLN A 105 9.42 -8.48 -4.39
CA GLN A 105 9.24 -9.05 -5.73
C GLN A 105 9.55 -8.04 -6.84
N TYR A 106 9.06 -6.80 -6.70
CA TYR A 106 9.06 -5.83 -7.79
C TYR A 106 10.13 -4.75 -7.63
N VAL A 107 10.44 -4.33 -6.41
CA VAL A 107 11.51 -3.34 -6.17
C VAL A 107 12.89 -3.97 -6.44
N ARG A 108 13.04 -5.30 -6.38
CA ARG A 108 14.23 -6.01 -6.89
C ARG A 108 14.36 -6.01 -8.42
N VAL A 109 13.25 -5.89 -9.14
CA VAL A 109 13.24 -5.83 -10.61
C VAL A 109 13.47 -4.39 -11.08
N ILE A 110 13.00 -3.42 -10.30
CA ILE A 110 13.22 -1.99 -10.57
C ILE A 110 14.63 -1.55 -10.10
N PHE A 111 15.16 -2.17 -9.04
CA PHE A 111 16.49 -1.87 -8.50
C PHE A 111 17.28 -3.14 -8.25
N ASP A 112 18.46 -3.21 -8.86
CA ASP A 112 19.53 -4.16 -8.54
C ASP A 112 19.99 -3.96 -7.08
N ILE A 113 19.16 -4.40 -6.13
CA ILE A 113 19.53 -4.55 -4.73
C ILE A 113 20.30 -5.86 -4.65
N ASN A 114 21.64 -5.76 -4.73
CA ASN A 114 22.58 -6.86 -4.44
C ASN A 114 22.43 -7.35 -3.00
#